data_AF-A0A7U3UYC5-F1
#
_entry.id   AF-A0A7U3UYC5-F1
#
_cell.length_a   1.000
_cell.length_b   1.000
_cell.length_c   1.000
_cell.angle_alpha   90.00
_cell.angle_beta   90.00
_cell.angle_gamma   90.00
#
_symmetry.space_group_name_H-M   'P 1'
#
loop_
_entity.id
_entity.type
_entity.pdbx_description
1 polymer ?
#
loop_
_entity_poly.entity_id
_entity_poly.type
_entity_poly.pdbx_seq_one_letter_code
_entity_poly.pdbx_strand_id
1 'polypeptide(L)' 'FGGVGERTREGNDLYVEMKESGVINEQNIAESKVALVYGQMNEPPGARMRVGLTALTMAEYFRDVNEQDVL' A
#
# COMPACT_ATOMS: atom_id res chain seq x y z
N PHE A 1 -1.52 -2.85 -2.08
CA PHE A 1 -2.67 -1.92 -1.99
C PHE A 1 -2.24 -0.50 -2.35
N GLY A 2 -2.95 0.16 -3.27
CA GLY A 2 -2.72 1.56 -3.64
C GLY A 2 -3.98 2.41 -3.44
N GLY A 3 -4.08 3.12 -2.31
CA GLY A 3 -5.23 3.96 -1.98
C GLY A 3 -5.10 5.37 -2.58
N VAL A 4 -5.95 5.70 -3.55
CA VAL A 4 -5.96 6.99 -4.26
C VAL A 4 -7.16 7.82 -3.81
N GLY A 5 -6.92 8.88 -3.06
CA GLY A 5 -7.97 9.76 -2.56
C GLY A 5 -8.87 9.11 -1.51
N GLU A 6 -8.35 8.15 -0.74
CA GLU A 6 -9.07 7.50 0.36
C GLU A 6 -9.19 8.42 1.58
N ARG A 7 -10.18 8.17 2.44
CA ARG A 7 -10.25 8.85 3.74
C ARG A 7 -9.14 8.35 4.65
N THR A 8 -8.51 9.26 5.39
CA THR A 8 -7.46 8.92 6.37
C THR A 8 -7.92 7.88 7.40
N ARG A 9 -9.18 7.99 7.84
CA ARG A 9 -9.78 7.02 8.75
C ARG A 9 -9.82 5.62 8.14
N GLU A 10 -10.29 5.48 6.91
CA GLU A 10 -10.41 4.18 6.24
C GLU A 10 -9.03 3.54 5.99
N GLY A 11 -8.02 4.34 5.64
CA GLY A 11 -6.65 3.86 5.52
C GLY A 11 -6.03 3.41 6.86
N ASN A 12 -6.38 4.10 7.96
CA ASN A 12 -5.94 3.70 9.29
C ASN A 12 -6.62 2.40 9.74
N ASP A 13 -7.94 2.29 9.54
CA ASP A 13 -8.71 1.09 9.90
C ASP A 13 -8.17 -0.14 9.13
N LEU A 14 -7.88 0.01 7.83
CA LEU A 14 -7.25 -1.04 7.02
C LEU A 14 -5.85 -1.41 7.51
N TYR A 15 -5.03 -0.44 7.91
CA TYR A 15 -3.69 -0.72 8.45
C TYR A 15 -3.77 -1.55 9.74
N VAL A 16 -4.67 -1.19 10.65
CA VAL A 16 -4.90 -1.92 11.90
C VAL A 16 -5.40 -3.33 11.62
N GLU A 17 -6.36 -3.50 10.71
CA GLU A 17 -6.88 -4.81 10.31
C GLU A 17 -5.78 -5.72 9.70
N MET A 18 -4.92 -5.16 8.84
CA MET A 18 -3.80 -5.89 8.21
C MET A 18 -2.74 -6.32 9.24
N LYS A 19 -2.55 -5.52 10.29
CA LYS A 19 -1.68 -5.86 11.42
C LYS A 19 -2.31 -6.96 12.28
N GLU A 20 -3.57 -6.84 12.66
CA GLU A 20 -4.28 -7.81 13.51
C GLU A 20 -4.43 -9.17 12.83
N SER A 21 -4.62 -9.18 11.50
CA SER A 21 -4.66 -10.40 10.69
C SER A 21 -3.29 -11.04 10.43
N GLY A 22 -2.19 -10.39 10.84
CA GLY A 22 -0.83 -10.88 10.64
C GLY A 22 -0.33 -10.79 9.20
N VAL A 23 -1.01 -10.05 8.32
CA VAL A 23 -0.52 -9.75 6.98
C VAL A 23 0.65 -8.76 7.04
N ILE A 24 0.59 -7.81 7.98
CA ILE A 24 1.69 -6.94 8.37
C ILE A 24 2.26 -7.44 9.69
N ASN A 25 3.54 -7.79 9.68
CA ASN A 25 4.28 -8.20 10.88
C ASN A 25 5.10 -7.00 11.39
N GLU A 26 4.65 -6.35 12.46
CA GLU A 26 5.34 -5.19 13.04
C GLU A 26 6.68 -5.54 13.70
N GLN A 27 6.81 -6.77 14.21
CA GLN A 27 8.04 -7.22 14.84
C GLN A 27 9.10 -7.58 13.80
N ASN A 28 8.67 -8.04 12.62
CA ASN A 28 9.54 -8.32 11.47
C ASN A 28 8.92 -7.83 10.15
N ILE A 29 9.23 -6.59 9.78
CA ILE A 29 8.72 -5.95 8.57
C ILE A 29 9.07 -6.76 7.30
N ALA A 30 10.20 -7.47 7.28
CA ALA A 30 10.62 -8.25 6.13
C ALA A 30 9.72 -9.47 5.85
N GLU A 31 8.96 -9.93 6.84
CA GLU A 31 7.98 -11.03 6.69
C GLU A 31 6.58 -10.53 6.29
N SER A 32 6.38 -9.22 6.23
CA SER A 32 5.08 -8.64 5.81
C SER A 32 4.79 -8.98 4.36
N LYS A 33 3.55 -9.36 4.07
CA LYS A 33 3.14 -9.84 2.74
C LYS A 33 2.46 -8.78 1.88
N VAL A 34 2.35 -7.55 2.37
CA VAL A 34 1.64 -6.47 1.70
C VAL A 34 2.44 -5.18 1.70
N ALA A 35 2.39 -4.46 0.58
CA ALA A 35 2.79 -3.06 0.49
C ALA A 35 1.55 -2.16 0.47
N LEU A 36 1.52 -1.15 1.33
CA LEU A 36 0.46 -0.14 1.40
C LEU A 36 0.98 1.19 0.91
N VAL A 37 0.38 1.74 -0.15
CA VAL A 37 0.69 3.06 -0.69
C VAL A 37 -0.56 3.93 -0.56
N TYR A 38 -0.48 5.04 0.15
CA TYR A 38 -1.62 5.92 0.42
C TYR A 38 -1.39 7.34 -0.12
N GLY A 39 -2.37 7.86 -0.85
CA GLY A 39 -2.46 9.28 -1.18
C GLY A 39 -3.86 9.77 -0.81
N GLN A 40 -4.00 10.24 0.41
CA GLN A 40 -5.31 10.49 1.05
C GLN A 40 -6.00 11.76 0.52
N MET A 41 -7.29 11.93 0.83
CA MET A 41 -8.08 13.09 0.41
C MET A 41 -7.51 14.45 0.88
N ASN A 42 -6.75 14.49 1.97
CA ASN A 42 -6.11 15.69 2.49
C ASN A 42 -4.84 16.10 1.69
N GLU A 43 -4.28 15.21 0.88
CA GLU A 43 -3.09 15.49 0.07
C GLU A 43 -3.41 16.37 -1.14
N PRO A 44 -2.46 17.19 -1.63
CA PRO A 44 -2.68 18.03 -2.80
C PRO A 44 -3.02 17.18 -4.05
N PRO A 45 -3.79 17.73 -5.00
CA PRO A 45 -4.27 16.96 -6.16
C PRO A 45 -3.14 16.35 -7.00
N GLY A 46 -1.96 16.99 -7.05
CA GLY A 46 -0.79 16.45 -7.72
C GLY A 46 -0.26 15.16 -7.07
N ALA A 47 -0.26 15.08 -5.74
CA ALA A 47 0.14 13.88 -5.02
C ALA A 47 -0.85 12.73 -5.26
N ARG A 48 -2.15 13.01 -5.20
CA ARG A 48 -3.20 12.01 -5.47
C ARG A 48 -3.16 11.48 -6.90
N MET A 49 -2.88 12.33 -7.89
CA MET A 49 -2.75 11.89 -9.29
C MET A 49 -1.58 10.92 -9.48
N ARG A 50 -0.49 11.08 -8.72
CA ARG A 50 0.74 10.29 -8.90
C ARG A 50 0.81 9.04 -8.03
N VAL A 51 0.08 9.00 -6.91
CA VAL A 51 0.20 7.90 -5.95
C VAL A 51 -0.15 6.53 -6.52
N GLY A 52 -1.09 6.46 -7.49
CA GLY A 52 -1.40 5.23 -8.20
C GLY A 52 -0.23 4.71 -9.04
N LEU A 53 0.59 5.61 -9.61
CA LEU A 53 1.80 5.22 -10.35
C LEU A 53 2.85 4.66 -9.39
N THR A 54 3.01 5.26 -8.21
CA THR A 54 3.92 4.72 -7.18
C THR A 54 3.52 3.30 -6.77
N ALA A 55 2.22 3.05 -6.57
CA ALA A 55 1.71 1.71 -6.28
C ALA A 55 1.97 0.73 -7.44
N LEU A 56 1.78 1.19 -8.69
CA LEU A 56 2.06 0.37 -9.87
C LEU A 56 3.54 0.01 -9.96
N THR A 57 4.45 0.96 -9.74
CA THR A 57 5.89 0.70 -9.77
C THR A 57 6.34 -0.32 -8.73
N MET A 58 5.74 -0.31 -7.53
CA MET A 58 5.99 -1.36 -6.54
C MET A 58 5.49 -2.73 -7.02
N ALA A 59 4.29 -2.78 -7.63
CA ALA A 59 3.75 -4.02 -8.20
C ALA A 59 4.61 -4.54 -9.37
N GLU A 60 5.08 -3.65 -10.25
CA GLU A 60 5.98 -3.98 -11.36
C GLU A 60 7.30 -4.55 -10.85
N TYR A 61 7.87 -4.00 -9.77
CA TYR A 61 9.08 -4.55 -9.17
C TYR A 61 8.87 -5.99 -8.69
N PHE A 62 7.77 -6.27 -7.99
CA PHE A 62 7.46 -7.62 -7.52
C PHE A 62 7.19 -8.59 -8.68
N ARG A 63 6.56 -8.12 -9.77
CA ARG A 63 6.30 -8.92 -10.97
C ARG A 63 7.58 -9.20 -11.76
N ASP A 64 8.37 -8.17 -12.05
CA ASP A 64 9.46 -8.25 -13.03
C ASP A 64 10.80 -8.66 -12.41
N VAL A 65 11.06 -8.29 -11.16
CA VAL A 65 12.34 -8.58 -10.47
C VAL A 65 12.20 -9.79 -9.56
N ASN A 66 11.12 -9.86 -8.79
CA ASN A 66 10.90 -10.99 -7.88
C ASN A 66 10.14 -12.15 -8.54
N GLU A 67 9.65 -11.98 -9.77
CA GLU A 67 8.91 -12.99 -10.54
C GLU A 67 7.70 -13.57 -9.78
N GLN A 68 6.99 -12.70 -9.04
CA GLN A 68 5.84 -13.06 -8.23
C GLN A 68 4.52 -12.62 -8.87
N ASP A 69 3.49 -13.44 -8.69
CA ASP A 69 2.11 -13.03 -8.98
C ASP A 69 1.66 -12.01 -7.92
N VAL A 70 1.36 -10.79 -8.37
CA VAL A 70 0.98 -9.66 -7.52
C VAL A 70 -0.54 -9.42 -7.54
N LEU A 71 -1.07 -8.94 -6.42
CA LEU A 71 -2.47 -8.50 -6.24
C LEU A 71 -2.54 -7.04 -5.76
#